data_AF-X6FYG1-F1
#
_entry.id   AF-X6FYG1-F1
#
_cell.length_a   1.000
_cell.length_b   1.000
_cell.length_c   1.000
_cell.angle_alpha   90.00
_cell.angle_beta   90.00
_cell.angle_gamma   90.00
#
_symmetry.space_group_name_H-M   'P 1'
#
loop_
_entity.id
_entity.type
_entity.pdbx_description
1 polymer ?
#
loop_
_entity_poly.entity_id
_entity_poly.type
_entity_poly.pdbx_seq_one_letter_code
_entity_poly.pdbx_strand_id
1 'polypeptide(L)'
;MEAVVTAATGNSYGVSNAASPSYNEMVKSFSPNEVKLMLDLPKASTLVASRINLNSGCEKRFRSLVALVDAKTVPTASKSLYAKWVPKP
;
A
#
# COMPACT_ATOMS: atom_id res chain seq x y z
N MET A 1 9.09 0.25 -6.68
CA MET A 1 7.81 0.22 -5.95
C MET A 1 7.95 0.46 -4.44
N GLU A 2 8.72 -0.33 -3.66
CA GLU A 2 8.71 -0.25 -2.18
C GLU A 2 8.96 1.17 -1.62
N ALA A 3 9.90 1.92 -2.19
CA ALA A 3 10.17 3.29 -1.78
C ALA A 3 8.95 4.22 -1.91
N VAL A 4 8.16 4.04 -2.98
CA VAL A 4 6.91 4.78 -3.21
C VAL A 4 5.89 4.43 -2.14
N VAL A 5 5.69 3.14 -1.85
CA VAL A 5 4.75 2.70 -0.81
C VAL A 5 5.21 3.18 0.56
N THR A 6 6.50 3.13 0.85
CA THR A 6 7.08 3.63 2.11
C THR A 6 6.83 5.13 2.29
N ALA A 7 7.07 5.92 1.24
CA ALA A 7 6.86 7.36 1.25
C ALA A 7 5.37 7.71 1.40
N ALA A 8 4.50 7.01 0.68
CA ALA A 8 3.06 7.22 0.69
C ALA A 8 2.38 6.76 1.99
N THR A 9 2.86 5.67 2.58
CA THR A 9 2.44 5.22 3.93
C THR A 9 2.88 6.23 5.00
N GLY A 10 4.04 6.86 4.82
CA GLY A 10 4.55 7.87 5.73
C GLY A 10 5.12 7.27 7.02
N ASN A 11 4.99 8.01 8.11
CA ASN A 11 5.42 7.61 9.45
C ASN A 11 4.38 8.00 10.53
N SER A 12 4.77 7.96 11.80
CA SER A 12 3.92 8.34 12.94
C SER A 12 3.38 9.77 12.89
N TYR A 13 4.07 10.69 12.22
CA TYR A 13 3.68 12.09 12.06
C TYR A 13 2.81 12.32 10.82
N GLY A 14 2.86 11.40 9.85
CA GLY A 14 2.06 11.45 8.63
C GLY A 14 2.88 11.31 7.36
N VAL A 15 2.40 11.92 6.29
CA VAL A 15 2.97 11.88 4.94
C VAL A 15 3.04 13.30 4.39
N SER A 16 3.94 13.55 3.43
CA SER A 16 3.97 14.81 2.70
C SER A 16 2.73 14.95 1.81
N ASN A 17 1.78 15.79 2.23
CA ASN A 17 0.53 16.02 1.49
C ASN A 17 0.76 16.54 0.06
N ALA A 18 1.82 17.32 -0.15
CA ALA A 18 2.16 17.84 -1.48
C ALA A 18 2.62 16.72 -2.44
N ALA A 19 3.23 15.65 -1.92
CA ALA A 19 3.71 14.53 -2.72
C ALA A 19 2.69 13.38 -2.86
N SER A 20 1.67 13.34 -1.99
CA SER A 20 0.64 12.31 -1.99
C SER A 20 -0.03 12.09 -3.36
N PRO A 21 -0.40 13.14 -4.14
CA PRO A 21 -0.98 12.92 -5.46
C PRO A 21 -0.06 12.15 -6.40
N SER A 22 1.24 12.47 -6.41
CA SER A 22 2.22 11.78 -7.24
C SER A 22 2.37 10.31 -6.86
N TYR A 23 2.42 9.99 -5.56
CA TYR A 23 2.48 8.61 -5.12
C TYR A 23 1.22 7.82 -5.47
N ASN A 24 0.04 8.45 -5.36
CA ASN A 24 -1.23 7.82 -5.71
C ASN A 24 -1.27 7.44 -7.20
N GLU A 25 -0.82 8.32 -8.10
CA GLU A 25 -0.74 8.01 -9.53
C GLU A 25 0.26 6.88 -9.83
N MET A 26 1.39 6.83 -9.11
CA MET A 26 2.32 5.70 -9.22
C MET A 26 1.66 4.39 -8.77
N VAL A 27 0.93 4.38 -7.64
CA VAL A 27 0.25 3.17 -7.14
C VAL A 27 -0.83 2.67 -8.11
N LYS A 28 -1.60 3.58 -8.72
CA LYS A 28 -2.61 3.23 -9.74
C LYS A 28 -2.01 2.56 -10.98
N SER A 29 -0.73 2.82 -11.28
CA SER A 29 -0.03 2.29 -12.45
C SER A 29 0.82 1.05 -12.17
N PHE A 30 0.74 0.48 -10.96
CA PHE A 30 1.46 -0.74 -10.63
C PHE A 30 1.05 -1.91 -11.53
N SER A 31 2.07 -2.63 -12.01
CA SER A 31 1.88 -3.90 -12.71
C SER A 31 1.30 -4.97 -11.77
N PRO A 32 0.70 -6.06 -12.30
CA PRO A 32 0.21 -7.16 -11.47
C PRO A 32 1.25 -7.75 -10.51
N ASN A 33 2.53 -7.79 -10.93
CA ASN A 33 3.61 -8.25 -10.07
C ASN A 33 3.92 -7.24 -8.94
N GLU A 34 3.91 -5.94 -9.24
CA GLU A 34 4.07 -4.91 -8.21
C GLU A 34 2.90 -4.91 -7.24
N VAL A 35 1.65 -5.07 -7.70
CA VAL A 35 0.48 -5.23 -6.82
C VAL A 35 0.68 -6.41 -5.87
N LYS A 36 1.13 -7.57 -6.37
CA LYS A 36 1.45 -8.72 -5.52
C LYS A 36 2.49 -8.36 -4.46
N LEU A 37 3.62 -7.78 -4.87
CA LEU A 37 4.68 -7.39 -3.95
C LEU A 37 4.19 -6.37 -2.91
N MET A 38 3.35 -5.42 -3.31
CA MET A 38 2.77 -4.40 -2.42
C MET A 38 1.92 -5.05 -1.34
N LEU A 39 1.07 -6.01 -1.72
CA LEU A 39 0.18 -6.72 -0.80
C LEU A 39 0.93 -7.63 0.18
N ASP A 40 2.12 -8.10 -0.20
CA ASP A 40 2.99 -8.91 0.65
C ASP A 40 3.95 -8.08 1.53
N LEU A 41 4.11 -6.76 1.29
CA LEU A 41 4.98 -5.88 2.09
C LEU A 41 4.81 -6.03 3.60
N PRO A 42 3.59 -6.10 4.18
CA PRO A 42 3.42 -6.21 5.63
C PRO A 42 4.02 -7.49 6.25
N LYS A 43 4.33 -8.51 5.43
CA LYS A 43 5.00 -9.76 5.85
C LYS A 43 6.52 -9.69 5.69
N ALA A 44 7.04 -8.72 4.94
CA ALA A 44 8.46 -8.59 4.67
C ALA A 44 9.18 -7.95 5.87
N SER A 45 10.50 -8.12 5.94
CA SER A 45 11.34 -7.49 6.97
C SER A 45 11.81 -6.10 6.54
N THR A 46 10.87 -5.22 6.19
CA THR A 46 11.16 -3.85 5.69
C THR A 46 10.67 -2.77 6.66
N LEU A 47 11.18 -1.54 6.46
CA LEU A 47 10.76 -0.40 7.26
C LEU A 47 9.26 -0.12 7.13
N VAL A 48 8.71 -0.22 5.93
CA VAL A 48 7.27 -0.01 5.70
C VAL A 48 6.44 -1.11 6.34
N ALA A 49 6.92 -2.36 6.36
CA ALA A 49 6.24 -3.45 7.06
C ALA A 49 6.14 -3.17 8.56
N SER A 50 7.25 -2.76 9.18
CA SER A 50 7.28 -2.37 10.60
C SER A 50 6.29 -1.23 10.89
N ARG A 51 6.26 -0.20 10.04
CA ARG A 51 5.34 0.94 10.20
C ARG A 51 3.87 0.54 10.06
N ILE A 52 3.54 -0.28 9.07
CA ILE A 52 2.17 -0.79 8.85
C ILE A 52 1.72 -1.60 10.07
N ASN A 53 2.58 -2.44 10.62
CA ASN A 53 2.22 -3.35 11.72
C ASN A 53 2.16 -2.67 13.08
N LEU A 54 2.95 -1.61 13.32
CA LEU A 54 3.07 -0.96 14.63
C LEU A 54 2.28 0.34 14.76
N ASN A 55 1.89 0.98 13.65
CA ASN A 55 1.23 2.28 13.67
C ASN A 55 -0.09 2.25 12.88
N SER A 56 -1.21 2.42 13.60
CA SER A 56 -2.55 2.40 13.01
C SER A 56 -2.78 3.49 11.96
N GLY A 57 -2.11 4.64 12.05
CA GLY A 57 -2.16 5.68 11.03
C GLY A 57 -1.46 5.26 9.73
N CYS A 58 -0.31 4.59 9.84
CA CYS A 58 0.39 4.00 8.70
C CYS A 58 -0.43 2.87 8.07
N GLU A 59 -1.02 2.00 8.90
CA GLU A 59 -1.91 0.94 8.42
C GLU A 59 -3.08 1.53 7.60
N LYS A 60 -3.79 2.53 8.13
CA LYS A 60 -4.92 3.18 7.44
C LYS A 60 -4.49 3.75 6.08
N ARG A 61 -3.36 4.46 6.03
CA ARG A 61 -2.83 5.01 4.77
C ARG A 61 -2.46 3.91 3.79
N PHE A 62 -1.82 2.84 4.24
CA PHE A 62 -1.53 1.69 3.39
C PHE A 62 -2.81 1.06 2.82
N ARG A 63 -3.86 0.90 3.62
CA ARG A 63 -5.18 0.43 3.15
C ARG A 63 -5.77 1.37 2.10
N SER A 64 -5.65 2.68 2.29
CA SER A 64 -6.08 3.68 1.30
C SER A 64 -5.29 3.55 -0.01
N LEU A 65 -3.98 3.26 0.04
CA LEU A 65 -3.18 3.00 -1.16
C LEU A 65 -3.64 1.72 -1.87
N VAL A 66 -3.91 0.64 -1.12
CA VAL A 66 -4.44 -0.60 -1.69
C VAL A 66 -5.77 -0.36 -2.39
N ALA A 67 -6.64 0.50 -1.85
CA ALA A 67 -7.92 0.85 -2.47
C ALA A 67 -7.79 1.61 -3.80
N LEU A 68 -6.61 2.16 -4.13
CA LEU A 68 -6.35 2.82 -5.42
C LEU A 68 -5.99 1.82 -6.53
N VAL A 69 -5.63 0.58 -6.17
CA VAL A 69 -5.25 -0.45 -7.14
C VAL A 69 -6.49 -0.89 -7.93
N ASP A 70 -6.38 -0.96 -9.26
CA ASP A 70 -7.44 -1.55 -10.08
C ASP A 70 -7.56 -3.03 -9.75
N ALA A 71 -8.71 -3.45 -9.23
CA ALA A 71 -9.01 -4.82 -8.86
C ALA A 71 -8.78 -5.84 -10.01
N LYS A 72 -8.84 -5.40 -11.28
CA LYS A 72 -8.55 -6.25 -12.46
C LYS A 72 -7.07 -6.61 -12.58
N THR A 73 -6.18 -5.79 -12.03
CA THR A 73 -4.72 -6.01 -12.04
C THR A 73 -4.27 -6.93 -10.91
N VAL A 74 -5.13 -7.22 -9.93
CA VAL A 74 -4.82 -8.06 -8.78
C VAL A 74 -4.72 -9.54 -9.22
N PRO A 75 -3.55 -10.19 -9.08
CA PRO A 75 -3.41 -11.60 -9.40
C PRO A 75 -4.35 -12.47 -8.56
N THR A 76 -4.87 -13.56 -9.14
CA THR A 76 -5.80 -14.47 -8.46
C THR A 76 -5.28 -14.94 -7.10
N ALA A 77 -3.98 -15.27 -7.02
CA ALA A 77 -3.32 -15.71 -5.78
C ALA A 77 -3.30 -14.63 -4.68
N SER A 78 -3.43 -13.36 -5.04
CA SER A 78 -3.36 -12.21 -4.11
C SER A 78 -4.74 -11.63 -3.77
N LYS A 79 -5.84 -12.15 -4.34
CA LYS A 79 -7.20 -11.63 -4.11
C LYS A 79 -7.63 -11.66 -2.64
N SER A 80 -7.26 -12.69 -1.90
CA SER A 80 -7.56 -12.80 -0.46
C SER A 80 -6.83 -11.73 0.35
N LEU A 81 -5.56 -11.45 0.03
CA LEU A 81 -4.79 -10.38 0.65
C LEU A 81 -5.31 -9.01 0.26
N TYR A 82 -5.66 -8.81 -1.00
CA TYR A 82 -6.30 -7.59 -1.46
C TYR A 82 -7.58 -7.30 -0.68
N ALA A 83 -8.48 -8.27 -0.58
CA ALA A 83 -9.73 -8.15 0.20
C ALA A 83 -9.48 -7.88 1.69
N LYS A 84 -8.41 -8.42 2.28
CA LYS A 84 -8.02 -8.13 3.67
C LYS A 84 -7.66 -6.65 3.87
N TRP A 85 -6.99 -6.05 2.88
CA TRP A 85 -6.42 -4.71 2.99
C TRP A 85 -7.35 -3.60 2.53
N VAL A 86 -8.21 -3.85 1.54
CA VAL A 86 -9.22 -2.87 1.11
C VAL A 86 -10.09 -2.46 2.31
N PRO A 87 -10.26 -1.16 2.59
CA PRO A 87 -11.17 -0.67 3.62
C PRO A 87 -12.59 -1.20 3.37
N LYS A 88 -13.27 -1.64 4.43
CA LYS A 88 -14.70 -1.91 4.35
C LYS A 88 -15.45 -0.58 4.21
N PRO A 89 -16.52 -0.52 3.40
CA PRO A 89 -17.40 0.65 3.32
C PRO A 89 -18.04 0.97 4.67
#